data_AF-A0A1H8DTE5-F1
#
_entry.id   AF-A0A1H8DTE5-F1
#
_cell.length_a   1.000
_cell.length_b   1.000
_cell.length_c   1.000
_cell.angle_alpha   90.00
_cell.angle_beta   90.00
_cell.angle_gamma   90.00
#
_symmetry.space_group_name_H-M   'P 1'
#
loop_
_entity.id
_entity.type
_entity.pdbx_description
1 polymer ?
#
loop_
_entity_poly.entity_id
_entity_poly.type
_entity_poly.pdbx_seq_one_letter_code
_entity_poly.pdbx_strand_id
1 'polypeptide(L)'
;MDASDARARAGHSFAMRDAIRRIGMPWYLPHPYDELSRRRLERAARSLAGRIEPDPRRVDAWWREETIAALDHLTAAELCARGRVVDLQAFLLDVARAETSPASPGDG
;
A
#
# COMPACT_ATOMS: atom_id res chain seq x y z
N MET A 1 15.46 -27.63 8.26
CA MET A 1 15.08 -26.20 8.11
C MET A 1 15.47 -25.51 9.40
N ASP A 2 16.63 -24.85 9.38
CA ASP A 2 17.39 -24.45 10.55
C ASP A 2 16.82 -23.21 11.26
N ALA A 3 16.61 -23.32 12.57
CA ALA A 3 16.20 -22.22 13.46
C ALA A 3 17.23 -21.06 13.50
N SER A 4 18.45 -21.30 13.02
CA SER A 4 19.52 -20.30 12.90
C SER A 4 19.21 -19.21 11.86
N ASP A 5 18.46 -19.53 10.80
CA ASP A 5 18.17 -18.57 9.71
C ASP A 5 17.04 -17.59 10.08
N ALA A 6 16.13 -18.02 10.96
CA ALA A 6 15.08 -17.16 11.54
C ALA A 6 15.66 -16.15 12.54
N ARG A 7 16.66 -16.56 13.33
CA ARG A 7 17.32 -15.69 14.31
C ARG A 7 18.22 -14.64 13.65
N ALA A 8 18.83 -14.97 12.51
CA ALA A 8 19.59 -14.03 11.69
C ALA A 8 18.70 -12.92 11.07
N ARG A 9 17.51 -13.26 10.56
CA ARG A 9 16.53 -12.28 10.06
C ARG A 9 15.94 -11.40 11.17
N ALA A 10 15.67 -11.98 12.35
CA ALA A 10 15.15 -11.24 13.50
C ALA A 10 16.20 -10.27 14.09
N GLY A 11 17.47 -10.68 14.15
CA GLY A 11 18.59 -9.84 14.60
C GLY A 11 18.84 -8.64 13.68
N HIS A 12 18.66 -8.81 12.37
CA HIS A 12 18.82 -7.73 11.39
C HIS A 12 17.71 -6.66 11.51
N SER A 13 16.47 -7.07 11.75
CA SER A 13 15.35 -6.14 11.99
C SER A 13 15.48 -5.35 13.28
N PHE A 14 16.03 -5.96 14.33
CA PHE A 14 16.25 -5.28 15.61
C PHE A 14 17.45 -4.32 15.54
N ALA A 15 18.56 -4.73 14.91
CA ALA A 15 19.73 -3.87 14.70
C ALA A 15 19.41 -2.65 13.83
N MET A 16 18.56 -2.80 12.81
CA MET A 16 18.10 -1.68 11.97
C MET A 16 17.21 -0.70 12.74
N ARG A 17 16.29 -1.20 13.58
CA ARG A 17 15.45 -0.35 14.44
C ARG A 17 16.24 0.38 15.53
N ASP A 18 17.25 -0.28 16.10
CA ASP A 18 18.08 0.30 17.16
C ASP A 18 19.06 1.34 16.61
N ALA A 19 19.59 1.13 15.41
CA ALA A 19 20.38 2.12 14.68
C ALA A 19 19.57 3.39 14.36
N ILE A 20 18.29 3.26 13.99
CA ILE A 20 17.40 4.40 13.73
C ILE A 20 17.16 5.25 14.99
N ARG A 21 17.01 4.61 16.17
CA ARG A 21 16.79 5.33 17.43
C ARG A 21 18.05 5.99 17.99
N ARG A 22 19.22 5.35 17.84
CA ARG A 22 20.45 5.74 18.53
C ARG A 22 21.18 6.93 17.91
N ILE A 23 20.99 7.19 16.61
CA ILE A 23 21.75 8.24 15.90
C ILE A 23 21.06 9.61 16.01
N GLY A 24 19.80 9.69 16.49
CA GLY A 24 19.13 10.99 16.63
C GLY A 24 19.15 11.82 15.33
N MET A 25 19.03 11.16 14.19
CA MET A 25 19.21 11.79 12.88
C MET A 25 17.86 12.27 12.32
N PRO A 26 17.72 13.57 12.02
CA PRO A 26 16.54 14.17 11.41
C PRO A 26 16.41 13.85 9.91
N TRP A 27 17.02 12.75 9.45
CA TRP A 27 17.16 12.38 8.04
C TRP A 27 16.23 11.23 7.63
N TYR A 28 14.94 11.37 7.92
CA TYR A 28 13.96 11.10 6.86
C TYR A 28 14.04 12.26 5.87
N LEU A 29 15.18 12.38 5.18
CA LEU A 29 15.22 13.14 3.94
C LEU A 29 14.15 12.49 3.04
N PRO A 30 13.24 13.27 2.43
CA PRO A 30 12.46 12.73 1.34
C PRO A 30 13.48 12.22 0.33
N HIS A 31 13.56 10.90 0.13
CA HIS A 31 14.02 10.46 -1.18
C HIS A 31 13.04 11.16 -2.11
N PRO A 32 13.48 12.06 -3.01
CA PRO A 32 12.55 12.65 -3.95
C PRO A 32 11.84 11.44 -4.53
N TYR A 33 10.53 11.45 -4.35
CA TYR A 33 9.66 10.45 -4.93
C TYR A 33 9.80 10.73 -6.42
N ASP A 34 10.88 10.22 -7.03
CA ASP A 34 11.22 10.56 -8.40
C ASP A 34 9.96 10.28 -9.21
N GLU A 35 9.61 11.19 -10.11
CA GLU A 35 8.39 11.10 -10.90
C GLU A 35 8.23 9.70 -11.53
N LEU A 36 9.35 9.04 -11.81
CA LEU A 36 9.42 7.65 -12.25
C LEU A 36 8.95 6.62 -11.19
N SER A 37 9.38 6.75 -9.93
CA SER A 37 8.90 5.96 -8.79
C SER A 37 7.42 6.22 -8.52
N ARG A 38 6.97 7.48 -8.60
CA ARG A 38 5.55 7.85 -8.48
C ARG A 38 4.71 7.15 -9.53
N ARG A 39 5.11 7.25 -10.81
CA ARG A 39 4.43 6.61 -11.94
C ARG A 39 4.41 5.10 -11.84
N ARG A 40 5.47 4.47 -11.32
CA ARG A 40 5.51 3.02 -11.10
C ARG A 40 4.49 2.60 -10.05
N LEU A 41 4.42 3.32 -8.94
CA LEU A 41 3.49 3.02 -7.86
C LEU A 41 2.04 3.30 -8.27
N GLU A 42 1.80 4.39 -9.01
CA GLU A 42 0.49 4.71 -9.56
C GLU A 42 0.03 3.63 -10.56
N ARG A 43 0.92 3.17 -11.44
CA ARG A 43 0.62 2.06 -12.35
C ARG A 43 0.29 0.78 -11.60
N ALA A 44 1.07 0.44 -10.57
CA ALA A 44 0.81 -0.74 -9.75
C ALA A 44 -0.55 -0.65 -9.03
N ALA A 45 -0.90 0.53 -8.50
CA ALA A 45 -2.20 0.78 -7.87
C ALA A 45 -3.35 0.63 -8.88
N ARG A 46 -3.22 1.17 -10.10
CA ARG A 46 -4.18 0.95 -11.19
C ARG A 46 -4.33 -0.53 -11.57
N SER A 47 -3.21 -1.26 -11.65
CA SER A 47 -3.25 -2.70 -11.92
C SER A 47 -3.96 -3.48 -10.82
N LEU A 48 -3.85 -3.04 -9.55
CA LEU A 48 -4.56 -3.67 -8.44
C LEU A 48 -6.06 -3.35 -8.48
N ALA A 49 -6.44 -2.09 -8.75
CA ALA A 49 -7.83 -1.71 -8.94
C ALA A 49 -8.50 -2.52 -10.06
N GLY A 50 -7.80 -2.73 -11.18
CA GLY A 50 -8.30 -3.56 -12.29
C GLY A 50 -8.42 -5.07 -11.99
N ARG A 51 -7.85 -5.54 -10.88
CA ARG A 51 -8.08 -6.93 -10.41
C ARG A 51 -9.34 -7.04 -9.56
N ILE A 52 -9.70 -5.97 -8.87
CA ILE A 52 -10.90 -5.86 -8.03
C ILE A 52 -12.11 -5.63 -8.95
N GLU A 53 -12.03 -4.61 -9.80
CA GLU A 53 -13.06 -4.29 -10.79
C GLU A 53 -12.51 -4.52 -12.22
N PRO A 54 -12.97 -5.55 -12.94
CA PRO A 54 -12.47 -5.85 -14.28
C PRO A 54 -12.93 -4.86 -15.36
N ASP A 55 -13.99 -4.07 -15.16
CA ASP A 55 -14.40 -3.04 -16.12
C ASP A 55 -13.50 -1.79 -16.02
N PRO A 56 -12.65 -1.52 -17.04
CA PRO A 56 -11.73 -0.40 -17.01
C PRO A 56 -12.44 0.96 -16.93
N ARG A 57 -13.67 1.08 -17.44
CA ARG A 57 -14.44 2.34 -17.37
C ARG A 57 -14.87 2.66 -15.95
N ARG A 58 -15.28 1.62 -15.20
CA ARG A 58 -15.65 1.77 -13.80
C ARG A 58 -14.44 2.07 -12.92
N VAL A 59 -13.29 1.43 -13.20
CA VAL A 59 -12.02 1.78 -12.55
C VAL A 59 -11.65 3.24 -12.82
N ASP A 60 -11.76 3.72 -14.07
CA ASP A 60 -11.44 5.10 -14.41
C ASP A 60 -12.39 6.13 -13.76
N ALA A 61 -13.69 5.83 -13.69
CA ALA A 61 -14.67 6.67 -13.02
C ALA A 61 -14.39 6.73 -11.51
N TRP A 62 -14.27 5.58 -10.85
CA TRP A 62 -13.89 5.49 -9.43
C TRP A 62 -12.61 6.26 -9.13
N TRP A 63 -11.59 6.09 -9.96
CA TRP A 63 -10.27 6.69 -9.76
C TRP A 63 -10.31 8.23 -9.72
N ARG A 64 -11.23 8.84 -10.47
CA ARG A 64 -11.32 10.29 -10.67
C ARG A 64 -12.39 10.95 -9.82
N GLU A 65 -13.50 10.28 -9.61
CA GLU A 65 -14.74 10.90 -9.14
C GLU A 65 -15.16 10.41 -7.75
N GLU A 66 -14.77 9.20 -7.36
CA GLU A 66 -15.22 8.60 -6.11
C GLU A 66 -14.22 8.84 -4.97
N THR A 67 -14.72 9.29 -3.84
CA THR A 67 -13.91 9.60 -2.66
C THR A 67 -13.81 8.40 -1.73
N ILE A 68 -12.63 8.17 -1.17
CA ILE A 68 -12.37 7.05 -0.27
C ILE A 68 -12.47 7.57 1.17
N ALA A 69 -13.57 7.25 1.85
CA ALA A 69 -13.83 7.73 3.22
C ALA A 69 -12.70 7.37 4.21
N ALA A 70 -12.11 6.18 4.08
CA ALA A 70 -10.99 5.74 4.92
C ALA A 70 -9.68 6.51 4.67
N LEU A 71 -9.57 7.24 3.55
CA LEU A 71 -8.39 7.99 3.13
C LEU A 71 -8.73 9.48 3.00
N ASP A 72 -9.33 10.03 4.05
CA ASP A 72 -9.64 11.47 4.19
C ASP A 72 -10.60 12.01 3.12
N HIS A 73 -11.51 11.17 2.62
CA HIS A 73 -12.45 11.52 1.55
C HIS A 73 -11.76 12.05 0.27
N LEU A 74 -10.58 11.53 -0.04
CA LEU A 74 -9.86 11.87 -1.26
C LEU A 74 -10.12 10.84 -2.35
N THR A 75 -10.07 11.27 -3.61
CA THR A 75 -10.08 10.34 -4.75
C THR A 75 -8.71 9.66 -4.92
N ALA A 76 -8.67 8.54 -5.64
CA ALA A 76 -7.41 7.86 -5.94
C ALA A 76 -6.43 8.78 -6.71
N ALA A 77 -6.93 9.56 -7.67
CA ALA A 77 -6.13 10.56 -8.39
C ALA A 77 -5.53 11.61 -7.47
N GLU A 78 -6.32 12.12 -6.53
CA GLU A 78 -5.89 13.10 -5.55
C GLU A 78 -4.84 12.55 -4.57
N LEU A 79 -4.99 11.30 -4.13
CA LEU A 79 -3.99 10.62 -3.31
C LEU A 79 -2.66 10.49 -4.06
N CYS A 80 -2.70 10.14 -5.36
CA CYS A 80 -1.51 10.10 -6.20
C CYS A 80 -0.85 11.46 -6.39
N ALA A 81 -1.64 12.52 -6.58
CA ALA A 81 -1.13 13.89 -6.71
C ALA A 81 -0.47 14.38 -5.41
N ARG A 82 -0.95 13.94 -4.24
CA ARG A 82 -0.41 14.26 -2.92
C ARG A 82 0.73 13.33 -2.48
N GLY A 83 1.16 12.38 -3.32
CA GLY A 83 2.25 11.44 -2.98
C GLY A 83 1.85 10.31 -2.02
N ARG A 84 0.55 10.12 -1.78
CA ARG A 84 -0.01 9.11 -0.85
C ARG A 84 -0.36 7.79 -1.54
N VAL A 85 0.40 7.41 -2.55
CA VAL A 85 0.13 6.19 -3.35
C VAL A 85 0.29 4.91 -2.53
N VAL A 86 1.16 4.92 -1.51
CA VAL A 86 1.38 3.77 -0.62
C VAL A 86 0.12 3.50 0.22
N ASP A 87 -0.53 4.55 0.74
CA ASP A 87 -1.78 4.42 1.51
C ASP A 87 -2.90 3.85 0.63
N LEU A 88 -3.00 4.35 -0.61
CA LEU A 88 -3.96 3.86 -1.61
C LEU A 88 -3.72 2.37 -1.94
N GLN A 89 -2.46 1.95 -2.12
CA GLN A 89 -2.14 0.54 -2.38
C GLN A 89 -2.50 -0.37 -1.20
N ALA A 90 -2.22 0.06 0.04
CA ALA A 90 -2.59 -0.70 1.23
C ALA A 90 -4.11 -0.89 1.31
N PHE A 91 -4.88 0.18 1.11
CA PHE A 91 -6.34 0.13 1.07
C PHE A 91 -6.85 -0.86 0.01
N LEU A 92 -6.35 -0.79 -1.23
CA LEU A 92 -6.75 -1.69 -2.30
C LEU A 92 -6.40 -3.16 -2.01
N LEU A 93 -5.27 -3.43 -1.34
CA LEU A 93 -4.90 -4.79 -0.93
C LEU A 93 -5.87 -5.34 0.11
N ASP A 94 -6.32 -4.51 1.04
CA ASP A 94 -7.31 -4.92 2.05
C ASP A 94 -8.67 -5.19 1.43
N VAL A 95 -9.12 -4.37 0.47
CA VAL A 95 -10.33 -4.62 -0.32
C VAL A 95 -10.22 -5.95 -1.09
N ALA A 96 -9.12 -6.17 -1.82
CA ALA A 96 -8.91 -7.41 -2.57
C ALA A 96 -8.92 -8.66 -1.68
N ARG A 97 -8.39 -8.55 -0.45
CA ARG A 97 -8.44 -9.64 0.55
C ARG A 97 -9.85 -9.89 1.06
N ALA A 98 -10.63 -8.83 1.27
CA ALA A 98 -12.02 -8.96 1.71
C ALA A 98 -12.88 -9.65 0.63
N GLU A 99 -12.68 -9.33 -0.65
CA GLU A 99 -13.42 -9.97 -1.75
C GLU A 99 -13.01 -11.43 -1.99
N THR A 100 -11.75 -11.78 -1.71
CA THR A 100 -11.26 -13.16 -1.85
C THR A 100 -11.55 -14.05 -0.65
N SER A 101 -11.98 -13.50 0.48
CA SER A 101 -12.55 -14.30 1.58
C SER A 101 -14.00 -14.63 1.25
N PRO A 102 -14.34 -15.86 0.83
CA PRO A 102 -15.73 -16.29 0.89
C PRO A 102 -16.15 -16.18 2.35
N ALA A 103 -17.21 -15.43 2.64
CA ALA A 103 -17.87 -15.49 3.93
C ALA A 103 -18.07 -16.98 4.25
N SER A 104 -17.38 -17.49 5.27
CA SER A 104 -17.65 -18.85 5.74
C SER A 104 -19.13 -18.88 6.10
N PRO A 105 -19.94 -19.77 5.48
CA PRO A 105 -21.28 -20.01 5.97
C PRO A 105 -21.12 -20.76 7.29
N GLY A 106 -20.99 -20.00 8.38
CA GLY A 106 -20.96 -20.49 9.74
C GLY A 106 -22.38 -20.64 10.25
N ASP A 107 -22.76 -21.91 10.41
CA ASP A 107 -23.64 -22.47 11.42
C ASP A 107 -25.16 -22.17 11.34
N GLY A 108 -25.85 -23.13 10.71
CA GLY A 108 -27.23 -23.50 10.99
C GLY A 108 -27.32 -25.01 11.19
#